data_AF-A0A0M6Y7J8-F1
#
_entry.id   AF-A0A0M6Y7J8-F1
#
_cell.length_a   1.000
_cell.length_b   1.000
_cell.length_c   1.000
_cell.angle_alpha   90.00
_cell.angle_beta   90.00
_cell.angle_gamma   90.00
#
_symmetry.space_group_name_H-M   'P 1'
#
loop_
_entity.id
_entity.type
_entity.pdbx_description
1 polymer ?
#
loop_
_entity_poly.entity_id
_entity_poly.type
_entity_poly.pdbx_seq_one_letter_code
_entity_poly.pdbx_strand_id
1 'polypeptide(L)'
;MSLDVLAALDLTLKREVPKGSKLSPPVEAEPSREPEETGQGQVIDFSLVRETIPGDRPVVAALSRMIDAATAHAAAERYKAGRGSGQGLVAKKRIGAGYIGLECDRQLAFKYHKIPPSERAEEDQFLTKGELNRHAESGHWAEEKTIQWFRETGIVIETEVPGEIGYDGRPKQHGFMAGKDPATGQYRLAGEVDGVITALPESVPEDFALDLETLRRAVGQPPIIWESKKATDKKWKRFNKEGVKKSDPKYYGQIQTCMAHMQIPRALFSMLNLDTMKYFFEVIDFEPAYAQGLIDRAAKVITSRGPEEFARVSSTHTDQRCRFCDWKETCWTMR
;
A
#
# COMPACT_ATOMS: atom_id res chain seq x y z
N MET A 1 12.41 -30.61 16.30
CA MET A 1 11.61 -30.96 15.11
C MET A 1 12.45 -30.62 13.89
N SER A 2 12.59 -31.58 12.98
CA SER A 2 13.73 -31.73 12.08
C SER A 2 13.85 -30.66 10.99
N LEU A 3 15.09 -30.52 10.48
CA LEU A 3 15.57 -29.62 9.42
C LEU A 3 14.91 -29.82 8.03
N ASP A 4 13.84 -30.61 7.92
CA ASP A 4 13.29 -31.06 6.64
C ASP A 4 12.21 -30.14 6.02
N VAL A 5 11.77 -29.10 6.73
CA VAL A 5 10.76 -28.14 6.20
C VAL A 5 11.39 -27.03 5.35
N LEU A 6 12.70 -26.79 5.48
CA LEU A 6 13.40 -25.72 4.75
C LEU A 6 13.79 -26.11 3.31
N ALA A 7 13.75 -27.40 2.95
CA ALA A 7 14.13 -27.88 1.63
C ALA A 7 13.01 -27.77 0.57
N ALA A 8 11.75 -27.51 0.96
CA ALA A 8 10.61 -27.48 0.04
C ALA A 8 10.35 -26.10 -0.60
N LEU A 9 11.07 -25.05 -0.18
CA LEU A 9 10.99 -23.71 -0.73
C LEU A 9 12.40 -23.30 -1.13
N ASP A 10 12.78 -23.58 -2.38
CA ASP A 10 14.09 -23.23 -2.95
C ASP A 10 14.29 -21.70 -2.92
N LEU A 11 14.82 -21.21 -1.79
CA LEU A 11 15.15 -19.82 -1.51
C LEU A 11 16.61 -19.51 -1.89
N THR A 12 17.21 -20.28 -2.82
CA THR A 12 18.55 -19.96 -3.30
C THR A 12 18.52 -18.87 -4.37
N LEU A 13 19.10 -17.72 -4.02
CA LEU A 13 19.32 -16.57 -4.89
C LEU A 13 20.14 -16.97 -6.13
N LYS A 14 19.51 -17.06 -7.30
CA LYS A 14 20.21 -17.02 -8.59
C LYS A 14 19.52 -16.04 -9.53
N ARG A 15 20.25 -14.97 -9.88
CA ARG A 15 19.92 -14.00 -10.93
C ARG A 15 20.18 -14.68 -12.28
N GLU A 16 19.18 -14.79 -13.14
CA GLU A 16 19.37 -14.98 -14.57
C GLU A 16 18.95 -13.71 -15.31
N VAL A 17 19.83 -13.20 -16.18
CA VAL A 17 19.62 -12.02 -17.02
C VAL A 17 19.27 -12.51 -18.43
N PRO A 18 18.05 -12.28 -18.94
CA PRO A 18 17.72 -12.59 -20.33
C PRO A 18 18.35 -11.55 -21.27
N LYS A 19 19.12 -12.03 -22.26
CA LYS A 19 19.71 -11.24 -23.35
C LYS A 19 18.64 -10.77 -24.34
N GLY A 20 18.86 -9.58 -24.90
CA GLY A 20 17.89 -8.77 -25.62
C GLY A 20 17.19 -9.42 -26.82
N SER A 21 15.90 -9.08 -26.97
CA SER A 21 15.13 -9.26 -28.19
C SER A 21 14.86 -7.90 -28.84
N LYS A 22 15.16 -7.80 -30.14
CA LYS A 22 14.99 -6.63 -31.00
C LYS A 22 13.53 -6.17 -31.02
N LEU A 23 13.28 -4.89 -30.74
CA LEU A 23 11.98 -4.24 -30.89
C LEU A 23 11.71 -3.93 -32.37
N SER A 24 10.51 -4.27 -32.83
CA SER A 24 9.95 -3.88 -34.13
C SER A 24 9.66 -2.37 -34.16
N PRO A 25 9.64 -1.73 -35.35
CA PRO A 25 9.42 -0.29 -35.47
C PRO A 25 7.99 0.12 -35.07
N PRO A 26 7.80 1.39 -34.66
CA PRO A 26 6.52 1.90 -34.16
C PRO A 26 5.47 2.00 -35.27
N VAL A 27 4.23 1.65 -34.93
CA VAL A 27 3.03 1.82 -35.77
C VAL A 27 2.69 3.31 -35.82
N GLU A 28 2.53 3.85 -37.03
CA GLU A 28 2.17 5.25 -37.28
C GLU A 28 0.78 5.58 -36.70
N ALA A 29 0.68 6.72 -36.00
CA ALA A 29 -0.56 7.22 -35.43
C ALA A 29 -1.41 7.92 -36.51
N GLU A 30 -2.70 7.54 -36.60
CA GLU A 30 -3.66 8.24 -37.45
C GLU A 30 -3.94 9.68 -36.95
N PRO A 31 -4.18 10.64 -37.86
CA PRO A 31 -4.30 12.05 -37.51
C PRO A 31 -5.60 12.38 -36.75
N SER A 32 -5.44 13.16 -35.68
CA SER A 32 -6.51 13.72 -34.86
C SER A 32 -7.45 14.61 -35.66
N ARG A 33 -8.76 14.36 -35.57
CA ARG A 33 -9.81 15.29 -36.04
C ARG A 33 -9.90 16.50 -35.11
N GLU A 34 -9.95 17.68 -35.71
CA GLU A 34 -10.17 18.97 -35.03
C GLU A 34 -11.57 19.04 -34.37
N PRO A 35 -11.73 19.74 -33.24
CA PRO A 35 -13.03 19.95 -32.62
C PRO A 35 -13.80 21.08 -33.32
N GLU A 36 -15.04 20.82 -33.75
CA GLU A 36 -15.97 21.83 -34.24
C GLU A 36 -16.42 22.77 -33.10
N GLU A 37 -16.18 24.07 -33.30
CA GLU A 37 -16.76 25.16 -32.51
C GLU A 37 -18.27 25.28 -32.79
N THR A 38 -19.12 25.01 -31.79
CA THR A 38 -20.46 25.64 -31.73
C THR A 38 -20.91 25.82 -30.28
N GLY A 39 -21.25 27.06 -29.89
CA GLY A 39 -22.03 27.33 -28.68
C GLY A 39 -21.52 28.51 -27.85
N GLN A 40 -22.19 29.66 -28.01
CA GLN A 40 -21.97 30.90 -27.26
C GLN A 40 -21.98 30.67 -25.74
N GLY A 41 -20.96 31.20 -25.06
CA GLY A 41 -20.84 31.17 -23.61
C GLY A 41 -22.00 31.87 -22.93
N GLN A 42 -22.76 31.12 -22.14
CA GLN A 42 -23.77 31.67 -21.25
C GLN A 42 -23.04 32.18 -19.99
N VAL A 43 -22.98 33.50 -19.82
CA VAL A 43 -22.52 34.13 -18.57
C VAL A 43 -23.57 33.83 -17.51
N ILE A 44 -23.19 33.08 -16.47
CA ILE A 44 -24.07 32.78 -15.34
C ILE A 44 -24.08 34.01 -14.41
N ASP A 45 -25.25 34.62 -14.27
CA ASP A 45 -25.52 35.70 -13.32
C ASP A 45 -25.73 35.13 -11.91
N PHE A 46 -24.79 35.40 -11.00
CA PHE A 46 -24.80 34.94 -9.61
C PHE A 46 -25.63 35.83 -8.66
N SER A 47 -26.33 36.85 -9.18
CA SER A 47 -27.10 37.79 -8.34
C SER A 47 -28.42 37.21 -7.78
N LEU A 48 -28.80 35.98 -8.14
CA LEU A 48 -30.00 35.29 -7.66
C LEU A 48 -29.77 34.25 -6.55
N VAL A 49 -28.57 34.18 -5.95
CA VAL A 49 -28.36 33.33 -4.76
C VAL A 49 -28.92 34.02 -3.52
N ARG A 50 -30.25 34.05 -3.40
CA ARG A 50 -30.94 34.27 -2.14
C ARG A 50 -31.75 33.01 -1.79
N GLU A 51 -31.47 32.53 -0.59
CA GLU A 51 -32.19 31.51 0.17
C GLU A 51 -31.92 30.05 -0.26
N THR A 52 -31.20 29.34 0.62
CA THR A 52 -31.10 27.88 0.69
C THR A 52 -32.44 27.21 0.42
N ILE A 53 -32.57 26.47 -0.70
CA ILE A 53 -33.81 25.75 -1.04
C ILE A 53 -33.89 24.47 -0.17
N PRO A 54 -34.80 24.39 0.82
CA PRO A 54 -35.06 23.18 1.57
C PRO A 54 -35.93 22.28 0.69
N GLY A 55 -35.29 21.59 -0.25
CA GLY A 55 -35.93 20.76 -1.27
C GLY A 55 -34.94 19.98 -2.14
N ASP A 56 -33.69 20.48 -2.24
CA ASP A 56 -32.61 19.86 -3.01
C ASP A 56 -31.93 18.66 -2.33
N ARG A 57 -32.29 18.33 -1.08
CA ARG A 57 -31.69 17.20 -0.35
C ARG A 57 -31.75 15.87 -1.11
N PRO A 58 -32.84 15.51 -1.82
CA PRO A 58 -32.88 14.27 -2.60
C PRO A 58 -31.94 14.27 -3.81
N VAL A 59 -31.80 15.41 -4.50
CA VAL A 59 -30.91 15.58 -5.68
C VAL A 59 -29.45 15.61 -5.24
N VAL A 60 -29.11 16.40 -4.22
CA VAL A 60 -27.77 16.46 -3.62
C VAL A 60 -27.36 15.09 -3.06
N ALA A 61 -28.27 14.38 -2.38
CA ALA A 61 -28.01 13.02 -1.93
C ALA A 61 -27.90 12.03 -3.11
N ALA A 62 -28.62 12.25 -4.21
CA ALA A 62 -28.49 11.43 -5.42
C ALA A 62 -27.12 11.61 -6.08
N LEU A 63 -26.57 12.82 -6.13
CA LEU A 63 -25.24 13.09 -6.68
C LEU A 63 -24.15 12.30 -5.94
N SER A 64 -24.18 12.33 -4.60
CA SER A 64 -23.23 11.55 -3.79
C SER A 64 -23.33 10.05 -4.08
N ARG A 65 -24.55 9.50 -4.15
CA ARG A 65 -24.77 8.09 -4.52
C ARG A 65 -24.31 7.75 -5.94
N MET A 66 -24.52 8.66 -6.90
CA MET A 66 -24.07 8.48 -8.28
C MET A 66 -22.55 8.41 -8.37
N ILE A 67 -21.85 9.33 -7.70
CA ILE A 67 -20.39 9.32 -7.62
C ILE A 67 -19.91 8.04 -6.94
N ASP A 68 -20.53 7.64 -5.84
CA ASP A 68 -20.19 6.40 -5.12
C ASP A 68 -20.32 5.17 -6.01
N ALA A 69 -21.44 5.04 -6.72
CA ALA A 69 -21.70 3.93 -7.62
C ALA A 69 -20.70 3.91 -8.79
N ALA A 70 -20.45 5.05 -9.43
CA ALA A 70 -19.51 5.17 -10.53
C ALA A 70 -18.07 4.81 -10.10
N THR A 71 -17.64 5.34 -8.94
CA THR A 71 -16.31 5.07 -8.38
C THR A 71 -16.16 3.58 -8.01
N ALA A 72 -17.18 3.00 -7.38
CA ALA A 72 -17.20 1.58 -7.03
C ALA A 72 -17.12 0.67 -8.27
N HIS A 73 -17.89 1.00 -9.31
CA HIS A 73 -17.87 0.27 -10.57
C HIS A 73 -16.49 0.35 -11.24
N ALA A 74 -15.94 1.55 -11.42
CA ALA A 74 -14.63 1.75 -12.05
C ALA A 74 -13.50 1.02 -11.29
N ALA A 75 -13.52 1.06 -9.95
CA ALA A 75 -12.55 0.33 -9.13
C ALA A 75 -12.66 -1.19 -9.29
N ALA A 76 -13.89 -1.72 -9.35
CA ALA A 76 -14.12 -3.15 -9.55
C ALA A 76 -13.57 -3.63 -10.90
N GLU A 77 -13.79 -2.87 -11.97
CA GLU A 77 -13.26 -3.20 -13.31
C GLU A 77 -11.73 -3.17 -13.32
N ARG A 78 -11.10 -2.15 -12.72
CA ARG A 78 -9.64 -2.11 -12.57
C ARG A 78 -9.09 -3.30 -11.79
N TYR A 79 -9.75 -3.69 -10.70
CA TYR A 79 -9.31 -4.83 -9.88
C TYR A 79 -9.39 -6.15 -10.67
N LYS A 80 -10.46 -6.36 -11.45
CA LYS A 80 -10.61 -7.53 -12.32
C LYS A 80 -9.53 -7.58 -13.42
N ALA A 81 -9.20 -6.43 -14.00
CA ALA A 81 -8.17 -6.33 -15.05
C ALA A 81 -6.75 -6.57 -14.52
N GLY A 82 -6.48 -6.24 -13.25
CA GLY A 82 -5.15 -6.38 -12.62
C GLY A 82 -5.05 -7.59 -11.69
N ARG A 83 -4.55 -7.35 -10.47
CA ARG A 83 -4.20 -8.39 -9.46
C ARG A 83 -5.35 -9.29 -9.01
N GLY A 84 -6.59 -8.87 -9.24
CA GLY A 84 -7.78 -9.66 -8.93
C GLY A 84 -8.00 -10.83 -9.89
N SER A 85 -7.37 -10.80 -11.07
CA SER A 85 -7.46 -11.84 -12.10
C SER A 85 -6.95 -13.20 -11.63
N GLY A 86 -6.01 -13.22 -10.67
CA GLY A 86 -5.30 -14.43 -10.25
C GLY A 86 -4.28 -14.95 -11.26
N GLN A 87 -4.08 -14.21 -12.36
CA GLN A 87 -3.07 -14.48 -13.38
C GLN A 87 -1.75 -13.77 -13.02
N GLY A 88 -0.62 -14.37 -13.40
CA GLY A 88 0.72 -13.81 -13.19
C GLY A 88 1.56 -14.53 -12.14
N LEU A 89 2.67 -13.89 -11.75
CA LEU A 89 3.69 -14.48 -10.89
C LEU A 89 3.27 -14.57 -9.42
N VAL A 90 2.35 -13.74 -8.95
CA VAL A 90 1.94 -13.71 -7.54
C VAL A 90 0.52 -14.25 -7.39
N ALA A 91 0.35 -15.22 -6.50
CA ALA A 91 -0.92 -15.92 -6.38
C ALA A 91 -2.04 -15.04 -5.79
N LYS A 92 -3.30 -15.34 -6.14
CA LYS A 92 -4.47 -14.71 -5.51
C LYS A 92 -4.52 -14.95 -3.99
N LYS A 93 -4.22 -16.19 -3.57
CA LYS A 93 -4.01 -16.59 -2.18
C LYS A 93 -2.54 -16.37 -1.81
N ARG A 94 -2.25 -15.23 -1.21
CA ARG A 94 -0.90 -14.76 -0.83
C ARG A 94 -0.96 -13.93 0.44
N ILE A 95 0.18 -13.71 1.07
CA ILE A 95 0.41 -12.67 2.08
C ILE A 95 1.04 -11.47 1.37
N GLY A 96 0.51 -10.28 1.65
CA GLY A 96 1.04 -9.02 1.15
C GLY A 96 1.81 -8.30 2.25
N ALA A 97 2.91 -7.62 1.90
CA ALA A 97 3.70 -6.86 2.87
C ALA A 97 2.84 -5.86 3.67
N GLY A 98 1.84 -5.22 3.05
CA GLY A 98 0.94 -4.26 3.72
C GLY A 98 0.08 -4.82 4.88
N TYR A 99 0.10 -6.13 5.13
CA TYR A 99 -0.55 -6.73 6.29
C TYR A 99 0.24 -7.87 6.95
N ILE A 100 1.50 -8.12 6.56
CA ILE A 100 2.34 -9.14 7.22
C ILE A 100 2.62 -8.80 8.68
N GLY A 101 2.70 -7.50 9.01
CA GLY A 101 2.93 -7.01 10.37
C GLY A 101 1.70 -7.00 11.29
N LEU A 102 0.57 -7.59 10.89
CA LEU A 102 -0.57 -7.77 11.81
C LEU A 102 -0.09 -8.52 13.06
N GLU A 103 -0.56 -8.13 14.24
CA GLU A 103 -0.09 -8.73 15.51
C GLU A 103 -0.68 -10.12 15.78
N CYS A 104 -1.83 -10.44 15.19
CA CYS A 104 -2.55 -11.69 15.40
C CYS A 104 -2.32 -12.66 14.24
N ASP A 105 -1.63 -13.78 14.47
CA ASP A 105 -1.40 -14.83 13.46
C ASP A 105 -2.71 -15.41 12.92
N ARG A 106 -3.71 -15.58 13.79
CA ARG A 106 -5.03 -16.07 13.37
C ARG A 106 -5.73 -15.07 12.44
N GLN A 107 -5.57 -13.76 12.66
CA GLN A 107 -6.09 -12.72 11.76
C GLN A 107 -5.36 -12.73 10.42
N LEU A 108 -4.03 -12.90 10.44
CA LEU A 108 -3.24 -13.07 9.23
C LEU A 108 -3.69 -14.30 8.43
N ALA A 109 -3.97 -15.41 9.13
CA ALA A 109 -4.50 -16.63 8.55
C ALA A 109 -5.90 -16.45 7.95
N PHE A 110 -6.82 -15.75 8.63
CA PHE A 110 -8.12 -15.40 8.05
C PHE A 110 -7.98 -14.65 6.72
N LYS A 111 -7.10 -13.64 6.66
CA LYS A 111 -6.81 -12.88 5.43
C LYS A 111 -6.17 -13.75 4.33
N TYR A 112 -5.22 -14.61 4.69
CA TYR A 112 -4.55 -15.50 3.75
C TYR A 112 -5.52 -16.52 3.16
N HIS A 113 -6.31 -17.19 4.01
CA HIS A 113 -7.31 -18.19 3.63
C HIS A 113 -8.56 -17.60 2.97
N LYS A 114 -8.62 -16.28 2.81
CA LYS A 114 -9.75 -15.56 2.19
C LYS A 114 -11.09 -15.86 2.87
N ILE A 115 -11.05 -16.05 4.18
CA ILE A 115 -12.27 -16.16 4.99
C ILE A 115 -12.96 -14.80 4.97
N PRO A 116 -14.26 -14.72 4.64
CA PRO A 116 -14.98 -13.46 4.66
C PRO A 116 -14.97 -12.85 6.07
N PRO A 117 -14.96 -11.51 6.19
CA PRO A 117 -15.28 -10.83 7.45
C PRO A 117 -16.57 -11.35 8.10
N SER A 118 -16.73 -11.08 9.39
CA SER A 118 -18.01 -11.32 10.07
C SER A 118 -19.09 -10.37 9.54
N GLU A 119 -20.36 -10.80 9.57
CA GLU A 119 -21.51 -9.96 9.18
C GLU A 119 -21.50 -8.62 9.90
N ARG A 120 -21.22 -8.66 11.21
CA ARG A 120 -21.04 -7.45 12.03
C ARG A 120 -19.98 -6.50 11.46
N ALA A 121 -18.87 -7.01 10.94
CA ALA A 121 -17.83 -6.14 10.35
C ALA A 121 -18.30 -5.50 9.04
N GLU A 122 -19.22 -6.14 8.31
CA GLU A 122 -19.87 -5.55 7.14
C GLU A 122 -20.90 -4.49 7.55
N GLU A 123 -21.67 -4.73 8.63
CA GLU A 123 -22.65 -3.79 9.20
C GLU A 123 -21.98 -2.56 9.85
N ASP A 124 -20.89 -2.78 10.59
CA ASP A 124 -20.10 -1.73 11.24
C ASP A 124 -19.30 -0.90 10.21
N GLN A 125 -19.34 -1.25 8.91
CA GLN A 125 -18.73 -0.44 7.86
C GLN A 125 -19.60 0.79 7.57
N PHE A 126 -19.29 1.88 8.27
CA PHE A 126 -19.97 3.18 8.09
C PHE A 126 -19.68 3.88 6.75
N LEU A 127 -18.73 3.35 5.96
CA LEU A 127 -18.33 3.91 4.68
C LEU A 127 -18.87 3.09 3.51
N THR A 128 -19.40 3.77 2.50
CA THR A 128 -19.77 3.12 1.24
C THR A 128 -18.53 2.63 0.50
N LYS A 129 -18.71 1.68 -0.43
CA LYS A 129 -17.63 1.24 -1.33
C LYS A 129 -17.01 2.42 -2.11
N GLY A 130 -17.83 3.40 -2.48
CA GLY A 130 -17.37 4.61 -3.16
C GLY A 130 -16.47 5.47 -2.26
N GLU A 131 -16.86 5.68 -1.00
CA GLU A 131 -16.07 6.41 -0.02
C GLU A 131 -14.73 5.72 0.27
N LEU A 132 -14.72 4.39 0.42
CA LEU A 132 -13.49 3.61 0.59
C LEU A 132 -12.54 3.77 -0.60
N ASN A 133 -13.08 3.80 -1.83
CA ASN A 133 -12.27 3.99 -3.03
C ASN A 133 -11.69 5.41 -3.11
N ARG A 134 -12.46 6.45 -2.79
CA ARG A 134 -11.92 7.83 -2.69
C ARG A 134 -10.88 7.96 -1.58
N HIS A 135 -11.07 7.24 -0.47
CA HIS A 135 -10.06 7.17 0.56
C HIS A 135 -8.78 6.49 0.06
N ALA A 136 -8.86 5.47 -0.81
CA ALA A 136 -7.68 4.88 -1.44
C ALA A 136 -7.03 5.85 -2.46
N GLU A 137 -7.83 6.51 -3.28
CA GLU A 137 -7.38 7.47 -4.31
C GLU A 137 -6.67 8.68 -3.71
N SER A 138 -7.18 9.25 -2.62
CA SER A 138 -6.46 10.30 -1.87
C SER A 138 -5.11 9.82 -1.31
N GLY A 139 -4.90 8.51 -1.18
CA GLY A 139 -3.61 7.92 -0.82
C GLY A 139 -2.64 8.01 -1.99
N HIS A 140 -3.07 7.58 -3.17
CA HIS A 140 -2.29 7.71 -4.41
C HIS A 140 -1.96 9.17 -4.73
N TRP A 141 -2.91 10.08 -4.56
CA TRP A 141 -2.66 11.51 -4.72
C TRP A 141 -1.58 12.03 -3.76
N ALA A 142 -1.66 11.65 -2.48
CA ALA A 142 -0.67 12.07 -1.48
C ALA A 142 0.73 11.50 -1.79
N GLU A 143 0.80 10.26 -2.26
CA GLU A 143 2.03 9.61 -2.70
C GLU A 143 2.64 10.36 -3.90
N GLU A 144 1.86 10.56 -4.97
CA GLU A 144 2.27 11.27 -6.18
C GLU A 144 2.79 12.68 -5.86
N LYS A 145 2.09 13.41 -5.00
CA LYS A 145 2.53 14.76 -4.58
C LYS A 145 3.76 14.74 -3.71
N THR A 146 3.91 13.75 -2.82
CA THR A 146 5.14 13.63 -2.04
C THR A 146 6.35 13.35 -2.94
N ILE A 147 6.19 12.50 -3.96
CA ILE A 147 7.26 12.24 -4.95
C ILE A 147 7.64 13.54 -5.68
N GLN A 148 6.64 14.31 -6.12
CA GLN A 148 6.86 15.59 -6.78
C GLN A 148 7.64 16.54 -5.85
N TRP A 149 7.18 16.74 -4.61
CA TRP A 149 7.82 17.65 -3.66
C TRP A 149 9.23 17.18 -3.26
N PHE A 150 9.47 15.87 -3.13
CA PHE A 150 10.83 15.35 -2.95
C PHE A 150 11.75 15.75 -4.11
N ARG A 151 11.30 15.59 -5.36
CA ARG A 151 12.09 16.00 -6.53
C ARG A 151 12.35 17.50 -6.56
N GLU A 152 11.39 18.32 -6.14
CA GLU A 152 11.57 19.77 -6.00
C GLU A 152 12.65 20.13 -4.95
N THR A 153 12.87 19.28 -3.95
CA THR A 153 13.98 19.44 -2.98
C THR A 153 15.33 18.89 -3.48
N GLY A 154 15.39 18.31 -4.69
CA GLY A 154 16.59 17.67 -5.22
C GLY A 154 16.80 16.21 -4.77
N ILE A 155 15.81 15.59 -4.10
CA ILE A 155 15.84 14.15 -3.84
C ILE A 155 15.55 13.40 -5.15
N VAL A 156 16.41 12.44 -5.48
CA VAL A 156 16.18 11.53 -6.61
C VAL A 156 15.51 10.27 -6.08
N ILE A 157 14.32 9.98 -6.61
CA ILE A 157 13.48 8.86 -6.19
C ILE A 157 12.94 8.09 -7.39
N GLU A 158 13.14 6.77 -7.35
CA GLU A 158 12.65 5.80 -8.32
C GLU A 158 11.41 5.10 -7.75
N THR A 159 10.30 5.14 -8.47
CA THR A 159 9.03 4.50 -8.08
C THR A 159 8.82 3.17 -8.81
N GLU A 160 9.52 2.97 -9.91
CA GLU A 160 9.33 1.90 -10.86
C GLU A 160 10.69 1.38 -11.34
N VAL A 161 10.78 0.07 -11.58
CA VAL A 161 11.95 -0.58 -12.15
C VAL A 161 12.03 -0.19 -13.64
N PRO A 162 13.10 0.50 -14.08
CA PRO A 162 13.18 1.01 -15.44
C PRO A 162 13.04 -0.08 -16.51
N GLY A 163 12.08 0.11 -17.43
CA GLY A 163 11.85 -0.80 -18.56
C GLY A 163 11.15 -2.11 -18.21
N GLU A 164 10.74 -2.33 -16.95
CA GLU A 164 9.98 -3.51 -16.56
C GLU A 164 8.49 -3.18 -16.45
N ILE A 165 7.66 -4.04 -17.06
CA ILE A 165 6.22 -3.99 -16.96
C ILE A 165 5.75 -5.07 -15.99
N GLY A 166 4.96 -4.67 -15.01
CA GLY A 166 4.25 -5.54 -14.09
C GLY A 166 3.23 -6.42 -14.80
N TYR A 167 2.79 -7.46 -14.11
CA TYR A 167 1.84 -8.44 -14.66
C TYR A 167 0.45 -7.86 -14.94
N ASP A 168 0.15 -6.67 -14.42
CA ASP A 168 -1.08 -5.91 -14.67
C ASP A 168 -0.93 -4.92 -15.85
N GLY A 169 0.18 -5.00 -16.59
CA GLY A 169 0.46 -4.15 -17.76
C GLY A 169 0.92 -2.74 -17.40
N ARG A 170 1.14 -2.45 -16.12
CA ARG A 170 1.65 -1.15 -15.63
C ARG A 170 3.15 -1.21 -15.39
N PRO A 171 3.87 -0.08 -15.33
CA PRO A 171 5.26 -0.10 -14.89
C PRO A 171 5.44 -0.85 -13.57
N LYS A 172 6.46 -1.69 -13.49
CA LYS A 172 6.69 -2.54 -12.33
C LYS A 172 7.25 -1.71 -11.18
N GLN A 173 6.55 -1.67 -10.05
CA GLN A 173 7.08 -1.04 -8.84
C GLN A 173 8.25 -1.83 -8.24
N HIS A 174 9.11 -1.13 -7.49
CA HIS A 174 10.14 -1.79 -6.70
C HIS A 174 9.50 -2.63 -5.59
N GLY A 175 10.09 -3.78 -5.29
CA GLY A 175 9.53 -4.70 -4.31
C GLY A 175 10.16 -6.07 -4.35
N PHE A 176 9.43 -7.05 -3.83
CA PHE A 176 9.86 -8.44 -3.74
C PHE A 176 8.72 -9.43 -3.95
N MET A 177 9.10 -10.64 -4.34
CA MET A 177 8.24 -11.81 -4.38
C MET A 177 9.00 -12.99 -3.78
N ALA A 178 8.35 -13.76 -2.92
CA ALA A 178 8.95 -14.86 -2.16
C ALA A 178 7.94 -15.99 -1.89
N GLY A 179 8.44 -17.13 -1.42
CA GLY A 179 7.61 -18.30 -1.12
C GLY A 179 6.93 -18.84 -2.37
N LYS A 180 7.72 -19.25 -3.37
CA LYS A 180 7.21 -19.80 -4.64
C LYS A 180 6.56 -21.15 -4.37
N ASP A 181 5.30 -21.28 -4.75
CA ASP A 181 4.52 -22.50 -4.63
C ASP A 181 5.03 -23.53 -5.64
N PRO A 182 5.44 -24.74 -5.23
CA PRO A 182 5.97 -25.74 -6.15
C PRO A 182 4.91 -26.32 -7.10
N ALA A 183 3.63 -26.29 -6.73
CA ALA A 183 2.54 -26.82 -7.56
C ALA A 183 2.09 -25.81 -8.61
N THR A 184 2.03 -24.53 -8.27
CA THR A 184 1.54 -23.49 -9.20
C THR A 184 2.65 -22.65 -9.82
N GLY A 185 3.87 -22.69 -9.28
CA GLY A 185 4.97 -21.81 -9.66
C GLY A 185 4.79 -20.35 -9.23
N GLN A 186 3.72 -20.00 -8.51
CA GLN A 186 3.40 -18.62 -8.12
C GLN A 186 3.94 -18.27 -6.73
N TYR A 187 4.33 -17.02 -6.52
CA TYR A 187 4.76 -16.51 -5.22
C TYR A 187 3.57 -16.32 -4.27
N ARG A 188 3.73 -16.78 -3.02
CA ARG A 188 2.74 -16.69 -1.94
C ARG A 188 3.02 -15.55 -0.96
N LEU A 189 4.14 -14.87 -1.10
CA LEU A 189 4.49 -13.66 -0.36
C LEU A 189 4.99 -12.59 -1.34
N ALA A 190 4.47 -11.37 -1.25
CA ALA A 190 4.95 -10.27 -2.07
C ALA A 190 4.71 -8.91 -1.42
N GLY A 191 5.51 -7.92 -1.80
CA GLY A 191 5.36 -6.55 -1.35
C GLY A 191 6.01 -5.59 -2.33
N GLU A 192 5.50 -4.37 -2.34
CA GLU A 192 6.04 -3.24 -3.09
C GLU A 192 6.30 -2.11 -2.12
N VAL A 193 7.20 -1.23 -2.52
CA VAL A 193 7.50 0.02 -1.81
C VAL A 193 7.03 1.19 -2.67
N ASP A 194 6.68 2.29 -2.02
CA ASP A 194 6.20 3.49 -2.71
C ASP A 194 7.33 4.17 -3.49
N GLY A 195 8.60 3.97 -3.09
CA GLY A 195 9.76 4.30 -3.90
C GLY A 195 11.10 3.91 -3.27
N VAL A 196 12.17 4.15 -4.01
CA VAL A 196 13.56 4.01 -3.57
C VAL A 196 14.28 5.32 -3.83
N ILE A 197 14.72 5.98 -2.76
CA ILE A 197 15.56 7.18 -2.86
C ILE A 197 16.97 6.72 -3.25
N THR A 198 17.45 7.20 -4.41
CA THR A 198 18.74 6.82 -4.99
C THR A 198 19.78 7.94 -4.88
N ALA A 199 19.36 9.19 -4.67
CA ALA A 199 20.24 10.28 -4.30
C ALA A 199 19.54 11.28 -3.36
N LEU A 200 20.30 11.83 -2.41
CA LEU A 200 19.89 12.96 -1.57
C LEU A 200 20.29 14.28 -2.26
N PRO A 201 19.73 15.44 -1.85
CA PRO A 201 20.05 16.73 -2.45
C PRO A 201 21.55 17.02 -2.44
N GLU A 202 22.04 17.73 -3.46
CA GLU A 202 23.44 18.13 -3.55
C GLU A 202 23.78 19.33 -2.67
N SER A 203 22.78 20.11 -2.28
CA SER A 203 22.87 21.25 -1.37
C SER A 203 21.62 21.35 -0.51
N VAL A 204 21.74 22.05 0.61
CA VAL A 204 20.61 22.46 1.46
C VAL A 204 20.58 24.00 1.45
N PRO A 205 19.41 24.65 1.39
CA PRO A 205 19.32 26.11 1.45
C PRO A 205 20.07 26.71 2.65
N GLU A 206 20.73 27.84 2.46
CA GLU A 206 21.57 28.47 3.51
C GLU A 206 20.78 28.88 4.76
N ASP A 207 19.48 29.15 4.61
CA ASP A 207 18.56 29.52 5.68
C ASP A 207 18.01 28.32 6.48
N PHE A 208 18.31 27.08 6.06
CA PHE A 208 17.97 25.90 6.83
C PHE A 208 18.97 25.67 7.97
N ALA A 209 18.45 25.37 9.16
CA ALA A 209 19.24 25.00 10.33
C ALA A 209 19.85 23.57 10.26
N LEU A 210 20.05 23.04 9.04
CA LEU A 210 20.50 21.69 8.77
C LEU A 210 21.52 21.71 7.63
N ASP A 211 22.75 21.30 7.91
CA ASP A 211 23.75 21.10 6.85
C ASP A 211 23.57 19.75 6.15
N LEU A 212 24.17 19.62 4.96
CA LEU A 212 24.06 18.44 4.11
C LEU A 212 24.64 17.17 4.74
N GLU A 213 25.71 17.29 5.53
CA GLU A 213 26.34 16.15 6.21
C GLU A 213 25.43 15.60 7.31
N THR A 214 24.80 16.49 8.08
CA THR A 214 23.82 16.16 9.10
C THR A 214 22.59 15.50 8.47
N LEU A 215 22.08 16.00 7.33
CA LEU A 215 21.00 15.34 6.59
C LEU A 215 21.39 13.92 6.17
N ARG A 216 22.56 13.76 5.55
CA ARG A 216 23.08 12.45 5.10
C ARG A 216 23.29 11.48 6.26
N ARG A 217 23.79 11.94 7.40
CA ARG A 217 23.95 11.12 8.60
C ARG A 217 22.60 10.72 9.20
N ALA A 218 21.64 11.64 9.24
CA ALA A 218 20.32 11.40 9.81
C ALA A 218 19.51 10.41 8.97
N VAL A 219 19.45 10.62 7.65
CA VAL A 219 18.64 9.83 6.70
C VAL A 219 19.36 8.55 6.26
N GLY A 220 20.68 8.59 6.12
CA GLY A 220 21.53 7.47 5.70
C GLY A 220 22.03 7.61 4.27
N GLN A 221 22.80 6.62 3.83
CA GLN A 221 23.29 6.55 2.46
C GLN A 221 22.26 5.84 1.57
N PRO A 222 21.89 6.41 0.40
CA PRO A 222 21.14 5.70 -0.63
C PRO A 222 21.79 4.36 -1.03
N PRO A 223 21.01 3.34 -1.44
CA PRO A 223 19.55 3.38 -1.61
C PRO A 223 18.79 3.35 -0.27
N ILE A 224 17.66 4.06 -0.21
CA ILE A 224 16.78 4.11 0.97
C ILE A 224 15.35 3.83 0.51
N ILE A 225 14.68 2.86 1.15
CA ILE A 225 13.26 2.61 0.88
C ILE A 225 12.46 3.83 1.31
N TRP A 226 11.52 4.28 0.49
CA TRP A 226 10.51 5.24 0.90
C TRP A 226 9.15 4.56 0.98
N GLU A 227 8.48 4.73 2.13
CA GLU A 227 7.13 4.26 2.37
C GLU A 227 6.29 5.43 2.89
N SER A 228 5.19 5.72 2.22
CA SER A 228 4.33 6.86 2.47
C SER A 228 2.95 6.44 2.94
N LYS A 229 2.42 7.21 3.87
CA LYS A 229 1.04 7.10 4.32
C LYS A 229 0.41 8.48 4.39
N LYS A 230 -0.91 8.49 4.45
CA LYS A 230 -1.69 9.65 4.82
C LYS A 230 -2.57 9.31 6.00
N ALA A 231 -2.88 10.32 6.81
CA ALA A 231 -3.72 10.12 7.97
C ALA A 231 -4.46 11.38 8.37
N THR A 232 -5.49 11.20 9.19
CA THR A 232 -6.11 12.30 9.93
C THR A 232 -5.17 12.79 11.03
N ASP A 233 -5.41 14.01 11.52
CA ASP A 233 -4.64 14.68 12.56
C ASP A 233 -4.52 13.83 13.83
N LYS A 234 -5.60 13.15 14.25
CA LYS A 234 -5.58 12.27 15.43
C LYS A 234 -4.56 11.13 15.27
N LYS A 235 -4.52 10.48 14.11
CA LYS A 235 -3.56 9.39 13.86
C LYS A 235 -2.16 9.96 13.65
N TRP A 236 -2.02 11.06 12.92
CA TRP A 236 -0.75 11.76 12.72
C TRP A 236 -0.06 12.17 14.04
N LYS A 237 -0.81 12.72 15.00
CA LYS A 237 -0.31 13.08 16.33
C LYS A 237 0.24 11.87 17.11
N ARG A 238 -0.39 10.70 16.98
CA ARG A 238 0.11 9.47 17.60
C ARG A 238 1.46 9.06 17.03
N PHE A 239 1.61 9.10 15.70
CA PHE A 239 2.87 8.79 15.02
C PHE A 239 3.99 9.73 15.44
N ASN A 240 3.72 11.04 15.53
CA ASN A 240 4.70 12.00 16.03
C ASN A 240 5.17 11.69 17.46
N LYS A 241 4.28 11.19 18.31
CA LYS A 241 4.59 10.92 19.72
C LYS A 241 5.32 9.58 19.92
N GLU A 242 4.93 8.55 19.17
CA GLU A 242 5.26 7.16 19.50
C GLU A 242 6.11 6.46 18.42
N GLY A 243 6.23 7.07 17.24
CA GLY A 243 6.88 6.47 16.07
C GLY A 243 6.05 5.36 15.41
N VAL A 244 6.50 4.91 14.24
CA VAL A 244 5.79 3.93 13.40
C VAL A 244 5.64 2.60 14.13
N LYS A 245 6.72 2.09 14.74
CA LYS A 245 6.75 0.77 15.39
C LYS A 245 5.67 0.58 16.45
N LYS A 246 5.46 1.60 17.30
CA LYS A 246 4.42 1.56 18.35
C LYS A 246 3.06 1.96 17.81
N SER A 247 3.01 2.95 16.92
CA SER A 247 1.74 3.50 16.44
C SER A 247 0.97 2.56 15.52
N ASP A 248 1.67 1.74 14.73
CA ASP A 248 1.09 0.80 13.78
C ASP A 248 2.11 -0.31 13.43
N PRO A 249 2.21 -1.38 14.24
CA PRO A 249 3.13 -2.50 14.01
C PRO A 249 3.00 -3.15 12.62
N LYS A 250 1.82 -3.02 12.00
CA LYS A 250 1.56 -3.48 10.64
C LYS A 250 2.39 -2.71 9.61
N TYR A 251 2.46 -1.38 9.72
CA TYR A 251 3.29 -0.55 8.83
C TYR A 251 4.77 -0.81 9.07
N TYR A 252 5.19 -0.90 10.34
CA TYR A 252 6.57 -1.24 10.67
C TYR A 252 6.96 -2.61 10.10
N GLY A 253 6.07 -3.61 10.21
CA GLY A 253 6.30 -4.93 9.63
C GLY A 253 6.37 -4.96 8.11
N GLN A 254 5.55 -4.16 7.43
CA GLN A 254 5.67 -3.97 5.97
C GLN A 254 7.07 -3.49 5.60
N ILE A 255 7.51 -2.39 6.23
CA ILE A 255 8.81 -1.75 5.95
C ILE A 255 9.96 -2.73 6.21
N GLN A 256 9.99 -3.35 7.39
CA GLN A 256 11.04 -4.31 7.77
C GLN A 256 11.10 -5.53 6.83
N THR A 257 9.96 -6.01 6.36
CA THR A 257 9.91 -7.13 5.40
C THR A 257 10.44 -6.72 4.04
N CYS A 258 10.08 -5.52 3.55
CA CYS A 258 10.64 -4.98 2.31
C CYS A 258 12.15 -4.78 2.42
N MET A 259 12.65 -4.21 3.53
CA MET A 259 14.08 -4.05 3.80
C MET A 259 14.84 -5.38 3.76
N ALA A 260 14.30 -6.42 4.39
CA ALA A 260 14.90 -7.75 4.38
C ALA A 260 15.03 -8.34 2.97
N HIS A 261 13.95 -8.31 2.20
CA HIS A 261 13.93 -8.94 0.87
C HIS A 261 14.64 -8.11 -0.21
N MET A 262 14.62 -6.79 -0.11
CA MET A 262 15.31 -5.89 -1.04
C MET A 262 16.77 -5.65 -0.65
N GLN A 263 17.19 -6.10 0.54
CA GLN A 263 18.54 -5.90 1.08
C GLN A 263 18.91 -4.42 1.22
N ILE A 264 17.94 -3.59 1.58
CA ILE A 264 18.13 -2.14 1.81
C ILE A 264 18.03 -1.87 3.31
N PRO A 265 19.10 -1.40 3.96
CA PRO A 265 19.19 -1.35 5.43
C PRO A 265 18.50 -0.14 6.06
N ARG A 266 18.03 0.82 5.24
CA ARG A 266 17.43 2.08 5.68
C ARG A 266 16.13 2.35 4.95
N ALA A 267 15.14 2.85 5.69
CA ALA A 267 13.89 3.33 5.12
C ALA A 267 13.55 4.72 5.67
N LEU A 268 12.97 5.57 4.83
CA LEU A 268 12.32 6.82 5.21
C LEU A 268 10.81 6.59 5.16
N PHE A 269 10.17 6.62 6.32
CA PHE A 269 8.72 6.64 6.40
C PHE A 269 8.22 8.08 6.39
N SER A 270 7.20 8.37 5.59
CA SER A 270 6.50 9.66 5.62
C SER A 270 5.01 9.51 5.90
N MET A 271 4.45 10.47 6.64
CA MET A 271 3.01 10.58 6.80
C MET A 271 2.53 12.01 6.57
N LEU A 272 1.69 12.21 5.55
CA LEU A 272 1.01 13.47 5.29
C LEU A 272 -0.29 13.57 6.11
N ASN A 273 -0.42 14.63 6.92
CA ASN A 273 -1.64 14.96 7.63
C ASN A 273 -2.66 15.57 6.65
N LEU A 274 -3.81 14.91 6.43
CA LEU A 274 -4.83 15.41 5.51
C LEU A 274 -5.62 16.62 6.03
N ASP A 275 -5.57 16.90 7.33
CA ASP A 275 -6.26 18.06 7.92
C ASP A 275 -5.41 19.33 7.86
N THR A 276 -4.08 19.19 7.91
CA THR A 276 -3.16 20.35 8.04
C THR A 276 -2.04 20.40 7.00
N MET A 277 -1.94 19.41 6.11
CA MET A 277 -0.86 19.23 5.13
C MET A 277 0.55 19.17 5.74
N LYS A 278 0.68 18.84 7.03
CA LYS A 278 1.98 18.70 7.72
C LYS A 278 2.56 17.32 7.47
N TYR A 279 3.87 17.26 7.31
CA TYR A 279 4.60 16.00 7.27
C TYR A 279 5.04 15.53 8.65
N PHE A 280 4.97 14.22 8.83
CA PHE A 280 5.78 13.47 9.78
C PHE A 280 6.77 12.62 8.98
N PHE A 281 8.03 12.59 9.42
CA PHE A 281 9.07 11.73 8.85
C PHE A 281 9.73 10.91 9.96
N GLU A 282 10.04 9.65 9.68
CA GLU A 282 10.81 8.77 10.57
C GLU A 282 11.80 7.95 9.75
N VAL A 283 13.06 7.95 10.15
CA VAL A 283 14.08 7.07 9.58
C VAL A 283 14.03 5.76 10.35
N ILE A 284 13.94 4.65 9.64
CA ILE A 284 13.79 3.31 10.18
C ILE A 284 15.02 2.50 9.79
N ASP A 285 15.69 1.95 10.80
CA ASP A 285 16.79 1.01 10.63
C ASP A 285 16.28 -0.42 10.48
N PHE A 286 17.01 -1.23 9.71
CA PHE A 286 16.70 -2.64 9.56
C PHE A 286 16.91 -3.40 10.87
N GLU A 287 15.90 -4.17 11.28
CA GLU A 287 15.94 -5.07 12.43
C GLU A 287 15.84 -6.53 11.92
N PRO A 288 16.97 -7.21 11.65
CA PRO A 288 16.97 -8.52 11.02
C PRO A 288 16.13 -9.57 11.75
N ALA A 289 16.23 -9.62 13.09
CA ALA A 289 15.47 -10.58 13.89
C ALA A 289 13.96 -10.31 13.86
N TYR A 290 13.55 -9.04 13.82
CA TYR A 290 12.15 -8.67 13.73
C TYR A 290 11.58 -9.06 12.36
N ALA A 291 12.30 -8.73 11.27
CA ALA A 291 11.89 -9.09 9.92
C ALA A 291 11.83 -10.61 9.72
N GLN A 292 12.84 -11.35 10.21
CA GLN A 292 12.84 -12.82 10.16
C GLN A 292 11.65 -13.41 10.91
N GLY A 293 11.32 -12.89 12.09
CA GLY A 293 10.13 -13.33 12.84
C GLY A 293 8.82 -13.14 12.06
N LEU A 294 8.68 -12.06 11.28
CA LEU A 294 7.53 -11.85 10.40
C LEU A 294 7.49 -12.84 9.24
N ILE A 295 8.64 -13.12 8.63
CA ILE A 295 8.77 -14.09 7.53
C ILE A 295 8.43 -15.50 8.03
N ASP A 296 8.90 -15.89 9.22
CA ASP A 296 8.60 -17.19 9.83
C ASP A 296 7.10 -17.35 10.13
N ARG A 297 6.46 -16.28 10.64
CA ARG A 297 5.00 -16.24 10.86
C ARG A 297 4.25 -16.38 9.54
N ALA A 298 4.69 -15.68 8.50
CA ALA A 298 4.09 -15.78 7.16
C ALA A 298 4.24 -17.19 6.58
N ALA A 299 5.41 -17.83 6.73
CA ALA A 299 5.64 -19.20 6.30
C ALA A 299 4.65 -20.17 6.97
N LYS A 300 4.50 -20.09 8.30
CA LYS A 300 3.52 -20.90 9.05
C LYS A 300 2.10 -20.74 8.53
N VAL A 301 1.67 -19.49 8.28
CA VAL A 301 0.33 -19.19 7.76
C VAL A 301 0.14 -19.70 6.33
N ILE A 302 1.16 -19.59 5.48
CA ILE A 302 1.11 -20.07 4.10
C ILE A 302 0.95 -21.60 4.05
N THR A 303 1.61 -22.31 4.96
CA THR A 303 1.56 -23.78 5.05
C THR A 303 0.40 -24.32 5.87
N SER A 304 -0.40 -23.47 6.53
CA SER A 304 -1.48 -23.93 7.39
C SER A 304 -2.68 -24.43 6.60
N ARG A 305 -3.48 -25.32 7.22
CA ARG A 305 -4.75 -25.78 6.62
C ARG A 305 -5.86 -24.74 6.75
N GLY A 306 -5.84 -23.99 7.85
CA GLY A 306 -6.85 -22.99 8.14
C GLY A 306 -6.47 -22.09 9.32
N PRO A 307 -7.28 -21.06 9.62
CA PRO A 307 -7.05 -20.16 10.74
C PRO A 307 -7.13 -20.83 12.12
N GLU A 308 -7.87 -21.92 12.26
CA GLU A 308 -8.04 -22.69 13.50
C GLU A 308 -6.74 -23.27 14.06
N GLU A 309 -5.70 -23.42 13.24
CA GLU A 309 -4.38 -23.88 13.68
C GLU A 309 -3.63 -22.82 14.51
N PHE A 310 -4.12 -21.57 14.53
CA PHE A 310 -3.52 -20.48 15.29
C PHE A 310 -4.34 -20.14 16.53
N ALA A 311 -3.65 -19.98 17.65
CA ALA A 311 -4.26 -19.45 18.86
C ALA A 311 -4.77 -18.02 18.63
N ARG A 312 -5.80 -17.63 19.39
CA ARG A 312 -6.21 -16.23 19.46
C ARG A 312 -5.08 -15.42 20.11
N VAL A 313 -4.93 -14.17 19.68
CA VAL A 313 -3.92 -13.25 20.25
C VAL A 313 -4.23 -12.86 21.70
N SER A 314 -5.47 -13.06 22.13
CA SER A 314 -5.93 -12.80 23.49
C SER A 314 -6.97 -13.82 23.93
N SER A 315 -7.03 -14.06 25.23
CA SER A 315 -8.09 -14.82 25.90
C SER A 315 -9.31 -13.96 26.25
N THR A 316 -9.25 -12.63 26.04
CA THR A 316 -10.35 -11.70 26.36
C THR A 316 -10.96 -11.07 25.11
N HIS A 317 -12.30 -11.05 25.06
CA HIS A 317 -13.07 -10.52 23.94
C HIS A 317 -12.93 -9.00 23.75
N THR A 318 -12.43 -8.29 24.77
CA THR A 318 -12.31 -6.83 24.83
C THR A 318 -10.89 -6.32 24.53
N ASP A 319 -9.92 -7.21 24.29
CA ASP A 319 -8.58 -6.82 23.85
C ASP A 319 -8.67 -5.91 22.62
N GLN A 320 -7.91 -4.82 22.60
CA GLN A 320 -7.98 -3.82 21.52
C GLN A 320 -7.68 -4.42 20.14
N ARG A 321 -6.80 -5.42 20.07
CA ARG A 321 -6.45 -6.14 18.83
C ARG A 321 -7.61 -7.00 18.34
N CYS A 322 -8.46 -7.48 19.25
CA CYS A 322 -9.68 -8.23 18.91
C CYS A 322 -10.88 -7.30 18.65
N ARG A 323 -10.96 -6.16 19.34
CA ARG A 323 -12.11 -5.23 19.30
C ARG A 323 -12.40 -4.73 17.88
N PHE A 324 -11.36 -4.42 17.11
CA PHE A 324 -11.46 -3.89 15.74
C PHE A 324 -11.07 -4.94 14.68
N CYS A 325 -11.13 -6.23 15.02
CA CYS A 325 -10.85 -7.30 14.08
C CYS A 325 -12.11 -7.66 13.28
N ASP A 326 -12.05 -7.58 11.96
CA ASP A 326 -13.18 -7.91 11.07
C ASP A 326 -13.69 -9.35 11.26
N TRP A 327 -12.85 -10.26 11.74
CA TRP A 327 -13.18 -11.67 12.00
C TRP A 327 -13.51 -11.97 13.46
N LYS A 328 -13.72 -10.95 14.31
CA LYS A 328 -13.91 -11.15 15.74
C LYS A 328 -14.95 -12.23 16.03
N GLU A 329 -16.19 -12.06 15.57
CA GLU A 329 -17.27 -13.00 15.88
C GLU A 329 -16.94 -14.42 15.39
N THR A 330 -16.50 -14.57 14.13
CA THR A 330 -16.05 -15.84 13.55
C THR A 330 -14.92 -16.48 14.36
N CYS A 331 -13.95 -15.69 14.82
CA CYS A 331 -12.80 -16.14 15.61
C CYS A 331 -13.20 -16.68 16.99
N TRP A 332 -14.23 -16.08 17.62
CA TRP A 332 -14.71 -16.48 18.94
C TRP A 332 -15.68 -17.67 18.90
N THR A 333 -16.38 -17.87 17.79
CA THR A 333 -17.26 -19.04 17.58
C THR A 333 -16.50 -20.27 17.06
N MET A 334 -15.45 -20.06 16.27
CA MET A 334 -14.56 -21.11 15.80
C MET A 334 -13.70 -21.63 16.96
N ARG A 335 -13.89 -22.90 17.34
CA ARG A 335 -13.12 -23.56 18.39
C ARG A 335 -11.72 -23.92 17.91
#